data_AF-A0A8H2JKG4-F1
#
_entry.id   AF-A0A8H2JKG4-F1
#
_cell.length_a   1.000
_cell.length_b   1.000
_cell.length_c   1.000
_cell.angle_alpha   90.00
_cell.angle_beta   90.00
_cell.angle_gamma   90.00
#
_symmetry.space_group_name_H-M   'P 1'
#
loop_
_entity.id
_entity.type
_entity.pdbx_description
1 polymer ?
#
loop_
_entity_poly.entity_id
_entity_poly.type
_entity_poly.pdbx_seq_one_letter_code
_entity_poly.pdbx_strand_id
1 'polypeptide(L)'
;KSLDVELVCHLDPMPVDNEKYYNILHQLKQILLETGRGLDIHDFRVIHQGKTLQFDVVVPEKFQFDDTELERILRIQIEEKIGDYHLEITFDHNYLLY
;
A
#
# COMPACT_ATOMS: atom_id res chain seq x y z
N LYS A 1 17.27 -15.86 -5.98
CA LYS A 1 17.04 -15.86 -4.51
C LYS A 1 15.65 -15.30 -4.29
N SER A 2 14.85 -16.08 -3.60
CA SER A 2 13.42 -15.96 -3.38
C SER A 2 13.09 -14.68 -2.61
N LEU A 3 12.14 -13.88 -3.08
CA LEU A 3 11.38 -13.03 -2.18
C LEU A 3 10.15 -13.85 -1.78
N ASP A 4 10.24 -14.47 -0.61
CA ASP A 4 9.07 -14.83 0.19
C ASP A 4 8.33 -13.53 0.50
N VAL A 5 7.42 -13.14 -0.38
CA VAL A 5 6.36 -12.22 -0.02
C VAL A 5 5.23 -13.13 0.41
N GLU A 6 5.17 -13.43 1.71
CA GLU A 6 3.94 -13.96 2.31
C GLU A 6 2.88 -12.86 2.17
N LEU A 7 2.22 -12.84 1.00
CA LEU A 7 0.95 -12.14 0.80
C LEU A 7 -0.06 -12.84 1.70
N VAL A 8 -0.09 -12.48 2.98
CA VAL A 8 -1.28 -12.71 3.82
C VAL A 8 -2.27 -11.61 3.48
N CYS A 9 -2.72 -11.56 2.22
CA CYS A 9 -3.98 -10.93 1.92
C CYS A 9 -5.04 -11.78 2.62
N HIS A 10 -5.63 -11.28 3.69
CA HIS A 10 -6.88 -11.82 4.20
C HIS A 10 -7.92 -11.66 3.08
N LEU A 11 -8.03 -12.67 2.22
CA LEU A 11 -9.03 -12.78 1.17
C LEU A 11 -10.37 -13.10 1.84
N ASP A 12 -10.96 -12.10 2.50
CA ASP A 12 -12.38 -12.15 2.81
C ASP A 12 -13.16 -12.24 1.49
N PRO A 13 -14.18 -13.12 1.38
CA PRO A 13 -14.91 -13.30 0.15
C PRO A 13 -15.86 -12.11 -0.06
N MET A 14 -15.39 -11.02 -0.67
CA MET A 14 -16.23 -9.89 -1.05
C MET A 14 -16.22 -9.66 -2.57
N PRO A 15 -17.40 -9.47 -3.20
CA PRO A 15 -17.52 -9.31 -4.64
C PRO A 15 -17.26 -7.85 -5.01
N VAL A 16 -15.99 -7.48 -5.15
CA VAL A 16 -15.58 -6.26 -5.85
C VAL A 16 -14.64 -6.72 -6.94
N ASP A 17 -15.09 -6.68 -8.20
CA ASP A 17 -14.40 -7.13 -9.42
C ASP A 17 -12.90 -7.37 -9.20
N ASN A 18 -12.55 -8.64 -8.96
CA ASN A 18 -11.22 -9.06 -8.52
C ASN A 18 -10.10 -8.38 -9.33
N GLU A 19 -10.30 -8.23 -10.63
CA GLU A 19 -9.34 -7.59 -11.54
C GLU A 19 -9.01 -6.14 -11.17
N LYS A 20 -10.01 -5.32 -10.79
CA LYS A 20 -9.79 -3.92 -10.41
C LYS A 20 -9.03 -3.84 -9.09
N TYR A 21 -9.39 -4.69 -8.11
CA TYR A 21 -8.70 -4.77 -6.83
C TYR A 21 -7.22 -5.13 -7.03
N TYR A 22 -6.93 -6.20 -7.76
CA TYR A 22 -5.55 -6.64 -8.02
C TYR A 22 -4.76 -5.63 -8.85
N ASN A 23 -5.41 -4.95 -9.81
CA ASN A 23 -4.75 -3.91 -10.59
C ASN A 23 -4.32 -2.71 -9.73
N ILE A 24 -5.18 -2.25 -8.81
CA ILE A 24 -4.84 -1.17 -7.88
C ILE A 24 -3.73 -1.62 -6.94
N LEU A 25 -3.84 -2.81 -6.34
CA LEU A 25 -2.82 -3.36 -5.45
C LEU A 25 -1.46 -3.48 -6.15
N HIS A 26 -1.43 -3.95 -7.39
CA HIS A 26 -0.21 -4.05 -8.18
C HIS A 26 0.41 -2.67 -8.42
N GLN A 27 -0.40 -1.67 -8.80
CA GLN A 27 0.09 -0.30 -8.99
C GLN A 27 0.62 0.33 -7.71
N LEU A 28 -0.07 0.13 -6.57
CA LEU A 28 0.40 0.60 -5.27
C LEU A 28 1.76 0.00 -4.90
N LYS A 29 1.96 -1.31 -5.15
CA LYS A 29 3.26 -1.96 -4.94
C LYS A 29 4.36 -1.37 -5.82
N GLN A 30 4.06 -1.09 -7.09
CA GLN A 30 5.02 -0.42 -7.98
C GLN A 30 5.37 0.98 -7.48
N ILE A 31 4.38 1.77 -7.03
CA ILE A 31 4.59 3.10 -6.45
C ILE A 31 5.51 3.03 -5.22
N LEU A 32 5.29 2.08 -4.31
CA LEU A 32 6.13 1.93 -3.12
C LEU A 32 7.57 1.52 -3.48
N LEU A 33 7.73 0.58 -4.43
CA LEU A 33 9.05 0.18 -4.93
C LEU A 33 9.82 1.34 -5.57
N GLU A 34 9.13 2.22 -6.30
CA GLU A 34 9.71 3.42 -6.90
C GLU A 34 10.02 4.50 -5.84
N THR A 35 9.18 4.60 -4.81
CA THR A 35 9.31 5.60 -3.73
C THR A 35 10.50 5.29 -2.83
N GLY A 36 10.73 4.02 -2.50
CA GLY A 36 11.88 3.66 -1.69
C GLY A 36 12.05 2.16 -1.46
N ARG A 37 13.32 1.75 -1.31
CA ARG A 37 13.62 0.36 -0.97
C ARG A 37 13.19 0.04 0.46
N GLY A 38 12.50 -1.08 0.61
CA GLY A 38 12.06 -1.61 1.91
C GLY A 38 10.66 -1.19 2.32
N LEU A 39 9.95 -0.41 1.50
CA LEU A 39 8.52 -0.17 1.66
C LEU A 39 7.71 -1.35 1.12
N ASP A 40 6.70 -1.79 1.87
CA ASP A 40 5.77 -2.83 1.43
C ASP A 40 4.35 -2.58 1.97
N ILE A 41 3.36 -3.27 1.42
CA ILE A 41 1.96 -3.21 1.84
C ILE A 41 1.62 -4.45 2.64
N HIS A 42 1.15 -4.26 3.87
CA HIS A 42 0.72 -5.35 4.75
C HIS A 42 -0.76 -5.69 4.56
N ASP A 43 -1.63 -4.69 4.75
CA ASP A 43 -3.07 -4.85 4.58
C ASP A 43 -3.56 -3.86 3.52
N PHE A 44 -4.48 -4.29 2.65
CA PHE A 44 -5.08 -3.45 1.63
C PHE A 44 -6.57 -3.74 1.51
N ARG A 45 -7.36 -2.70 1.76
CA ARG A 45 -8.82 -2.71 1.68
C ARG A 45 -9.32 -1.61 0.77
N VAL A 46 -10.35 -1.94 0.03
CA VAL A 46 -11.12 -0.97 -0.77
C VAL A 46 -12.47 -0.81 -0.09
N ILE A 47 -12.68 0.34 0.53
CA ILE A 47 -13.88 0.65 1.31
C ILE A 47 -14.71 1.76 0.64
N HIS A 48 -15.83 2.14 1.25
CA HIS A 48 -16.76 3.15 0.72
C HIS A 48 -17.18 2.92 -0.75
N GLN A 49 -17.56 1.67 -1.09
CA GLN A 49 -17.98 1.27 -2.44
C GLN A 49 -16.92 1.52 -3.53
N GLY A 50 -15.63 1.41 -3.21
CA GLY A 50 -14.58 1.59 -4.22
C GLY A 50 -14.02 3.00 -4.35
N LYS A 51 -14.30 3.89 -3.38
CA LYS A 51 -13.84 5.29 -3.42
C LYS A 51 -12.65 5.58 -2.51
N THR A 52 -12.45 4.74 -1.49
CA THR A 52 -11.39 4.92 -0.50
C THR A 52 -10.50 3.70 -0.48
N LEU A 53 -9.20 3.93 -0.62
CA LEU A 53 -8.14 2.93 -0.50
C LEU A 53 -7.57 3.04 0.92
N GLN A 54 -7.76 2.00 1.71
CA GLN A 54 -7.20 1.90 3.05
C GLN A 54 -6.08 0.86 3.04
N PHE A 55 -4.88 1.23 3.47
CA PHE A 55 -3.76 0.30 3.50
C PHE A 55 -2.68 0.67 4.51
N ASP A 56 -1.97 -0.38 4.94
CA ASP A 56 -0.86 -0.26 5.88
C ASP A 56 0.46 -0.41 5.13
N VAL A 57 1.36 0.56 5.31
CA VAL A 57 2.68 0.60 4.69
C VAL A 57 3.73 0.33 5.74
N VAL A 58 4.56 -0.69 5.50
CA VAL A 58 5.73 -0.93 6.33
C VAL A 58 6.84 0.02 5.94
N VAL A 59 7.37 0.72 6.93
CA VAL A 59 8.49 1.64 6.75
C VAL A 59 9.70 1.10 7.51
N PRO A 60 10.87 0.93 6.86
CA PRO A 60 12.07 0.47 7.55
C PRO A 60 12.60 1.55 8.50
N GLU A 61 13.18 1.16 9.65
CA GLU A 61 13.70 2.09 10.68
C GLU A 61 14.62 3.20 10.15
N LYS A 62 15.34 2.94 9.06
CA LYS A 62 16.28 3.89 8.44
C LYS A 62 15.75 4.43 7.11
N PHE A 63 14.46 4.73 7.06
CA PHE A 63 13.88 5.39 5.89
C PHE A 63 14.21 6.89 5.90
N GLN A 64 14.41 7.45 4.71
CA GLN A 64 14.90 8.83 4.56
C GLN A 64 13.78 9.87 4.76
N PHE A 65 12.54 9.48 4.52
CA PHE A 65 11.36 10.34 4.63
C PHE A 65 10.63 10.07 5.94
N ASP A 66 10.05 11.12 6.52
CA ASP A 66 9.08 10.98 7.59
C ASP A 66 7.70 10.59 7.02
N ASP A 67 6.79 10.21 7.91
CA ASP A 67 5.46 9.72 7.51
C ASP A 67 4.68 10.78 6.74
N THR A 68 4.84 12.05 7.09
CA THR A 68 4.14 13.16 6.42
C THR A 68 4.63 13.37 4.99
N GLU A 69 5.95 13.37 4.75
CA GLU A 69 6.49 13.45 3.40
C GLU A 69 6.16 12.19 2.60
N LEU A 70 6.24 11.02 3.23
CA LEU A 70 5.90 9.76 2.57
C LEU A 70 4.42 9.74 2.16
N GLU A 71 3.51 10.14 3.04
CA GLU A 71 2.08 10.28 2.73
C GLU A 71 1.87 11.22 1.54
N ARG A 72 2.52 12.39 1.55
CA ARG A 72 2.39 13.37 0.47
C ARG A 72 2.89 12.81 -0.86
N ILE A 73 4.04 12.14 -0.86
CA ILE A 73 4.64 11.53 -2.06
C ILE A 73 3.72 10.42 -2.61
N LEU A 74 3.22 9.54 -1.74
CA LEU A 74 2.32 8.47 -2.13
C LEU A 74 1.00 9.01 -2.66
N ARG A 75 0.43 10.03 -2.02
CA ARG A 75 -0.82 10.66 -2.45
C ARG A 75 -0.73 11.21 -3.87
N ILE A 76 0.35 11.95 -4.16
CA ILE A 76 0.58 12.51 -5.51
C ILE A 76 0.72 11.38 -6.53
N GLN A 77 1.56 10.37 -6.27
CA GLN A 77 1.77 9.28 -7.22
C GLN A 77 0.52 8.43 -7.46
N ILE A 78 -0.28 8.19 -6.42
CA ILE A 78 -1.52 7.44 -6.52
C ILE A 78 -2.56 8.22 -7.33
N GLU A 79 -2.68 9.53 -7.08
CA GLU A 79 -3.57 10.40 -7.84
C GLU A 79 -3.19 10.45 -9.32
N GLU A 80 -1.89 10.52 -9.64
CA GLU A 80 -1.38 10.55 -11.02
C GLU A 80 -1.49 9.21 -11.76
N LYS A 81 -1.23 8.07 -11.08
CA LYS A 81 -1.17 6.75 -11.74
C LYS A 81 -2.48 5.96 -11.68
N ILE A 82 -3.17 6.01 -10.55
CA ILE A 82 -4.35 5.19 -10.26
C ILE A 82 -5.63 6.03 -10.41
N GLY A 83 -5.59 7.29 -10.00
CA GLY A 83 -6.68 8.26 -10.09
C GLY A 83 -7.06 8.86 -8.73
N ASP A 84 -8.13 9.66 -8.73
CA ASP A 84 -8.62 10.33 -7.54
C ASP A 84 -9.34 9.35 -6.60
N TYR A 85 -8.61 8.90 -5.58
CA TYR A 85 -9.12 8.07 -4.48
C TYR A 85 -8.87 8.79 -3.16
N HIS A 86 -9.76 8.56 -2.20
CA HIS A 86 -9.47 8.92 -0.81
C HIS A 86 -8.48 7.90 -0.26
N LEU A 87 -7.41 8.37 0.37
CA LEU A 87 -6.36 7.51 0.91
C LEU A 87 -6.43 7.55 2.43
N GLU A 88 -6.47 6.37 3.03
CA GLU A 88 -6.29 6.16 4.46
C GLU A 88 -5.05 5.27 4.62
N ILE A 89 -3.91 5.89 4.93
CA ILE A 89 -2.61 5.22 4.99
C ILE A 89 -2.18 5.13 6.45
N THR A 90 -1.86 3.92 6.92
CA THR A 90 -1.19 3.71 8.21
C THR A 90 0.28 3.39 7.95
N PHE A 91 1.22 4.07 8.59
CA PHE A 91 2.64 3.74 8.51
C PHE A 91 3.05 2.89 9.71
N ASP A 92 3.39 1.63 9.43
CA ASP A 92 3.89 0.69 10.41
C ASP A 92 5.42 0.71 10.41
N HIS A 93 5.98 1.36 11.43
CA HIS A 93 7.41 1.28 11.77
C HIS A 93 7.75 0.06 12.63
N ASN A 94 6.73 -0.71 13.03
CA ASN A 94 6.90 -1.90 13.86
C ASN A 94 7.49 -3.04 13.02
N TYR A 95 8.81 -3.05 12.92
CA TYR A 95 9.56 -4.29 12.85
C TYR A 95 9.21 -5.09 14.11
N LEU A 96 8.22 -5.98 14.04
CA LEU A 96 8.08 -7.01 15.06
C LEU A 96 9.32 -7.91 14.94
N LEU A 97 10.35 -7.55 15.70
CA LEU A 97 11.47 -8.39 16.08
C LEU A 97 10.90 -9.70 16.63
N TYR A 98 10.94 -10.74 15.80
CA TYR A 98 10.91 -12.13 16.26
C TYR A 98 12.23 -12.79 15.86
#